data_AF-A0A7J4X2S2-F1
#
_entry.id   AF-A0A7J4X2S2-F1
#
_cell.length_a   1.000
_cell.length_b   1.000
_cell.length_c   1.000
_cell.angle_alpha   90.00
_cell.angle_beta   90.00
_cell.angle_gamma   90.00
#
_symmetry.space_group_name_H-M   'P 1'
#
loop_
_entity.id
_entity.type
_entity.pdbx_description
1 polymer ?
#
loop_
_entity_poly.entity_id
_entity_poly.type
_entity_poly.pdbx_seq_one_letter_code
_entity_poly.pdbx_strand_id
1 'polypeptide(L)'
;MTGAYLIAYGGKAPLDIAENRVFHQSLLDDLSREVVRQGWAGADFSHYGRADNRVAIEIVPGTEALTLERLAAFREEQRRAREAERQVA
;
A
#
# COMPACT_ATOMS: atom_id res chain seq x y z
N MET A 1 -12.08 13.65 9.20
CA MET A 1 -10.83 13.47 9.95
C MET A 1 -9.69 13.51 8.95
N THR A 2 -8.96 14.62 8.85
CA THR A 2 -7.71 14.65 8.08
C THR A 2 -6.60 14.10 8.98
N GLY A 3 -6.56 12.78 9.10
CA GLY A 3 -5.41 12.09 9.69
C GLY A 3 -4.21 12.26 8.76
N ALA A 4 -3.00 12.33 9.33
CA ALA A 4 -1.77 12.27 8.53
C ALA A 4 -1.74 10.92 7.78
N TYR A 5 -1.40 10.96 6.50
CA TYR A 5 -1.16 9.78 5.69
C TYR A 5 0.09 9.99 4.85
N LEU A 6 0.73 8.90 4.46
CA LEU A 6 1.84 8.91 3.52
C LEU A 6 1.43 8.12 2.28
N ILE A 7 1.94 8.53 1.13
CA ILE A 7 1.69 7.87 -0.14
C ILE A 7 2.99 7.68 -0.91
N ALA A 8 3.20 6.47 -1.39
CA ALA A 8 4.23 6.18 -2.37
C ALA A 8 3.59 6.02 -3.75
N TYR A 9 4.13 6.75 -4.73
CA TYR A 9 3.76 6.66 -6.13
C TYR A 9 4.89 6.02 -6.94
N GLY A 10 4.61 4.83 -7.47
CA GLY A 10 5.47 4.15 -8.43
C GLY A 10 4.95 4.29 -9.85
N GLY A 11 5.87 4.24 -10.82
CA GLY A 11 5.53 4.18 -12.24
C GLY A 11 4.93 2.84 -12.65
N LYS A 12 5.18 2.44 -13.90
CA LYS A 12 4.66 1.18 -14.46
C LYS A 12 5.26 0.00 -13.72
N ALA A 13 4.43 -0.67 -12.93
CA ALA A 13 4.84 -1.89 -12.26
C ALA A 13 5.19 -2.98 -13.31
N PRO A 14 6.34 -3.66 -13.18
CA PRO A 14 6.80 -4.69 -14.11
C PRO A 14 5.81 -5.86 -14.28
N LEU A 15 5.87 -6.53 -15.42
CA LEU A 15 5.09 -7.75 -15.70
C LEU A 15 5.77 -9.00 -15.14
N ASP A 16 7.10 -9.02 -15.13
CA ASP A 16 7.86 -10.10 -14.51
C ASP A 16 7.61 -10.12 -12.99
N ILE A 17 7.43 -11.32 -12.44
CA ILE A 17 7.04 -11.51 -11.04
C ILE A 17 8.15 -11.05 -10.09
N ALA A 18 9.41 -11.37 -10.41
CA ALA A 18 10.55 -11.01 -9.57
C ALA A 18 10.78 -9.50 -9.60
N GLU A 19 10.76 -8.88 -10.78
CA GLU A 19 10.86 -7.43 -10.93
C GLU A 19 9.69 -6.70 -10.25
N ASN A 20 8.47 -7.25 -10.35
CA ASN A 20 7.30 -6.69 -9.69
C ASN A 20 7.42 -6.74 -8.17
N ARG A 21 7.98 -7.82 -7.63
CA ARG A 21 8.26 -7.97 -6.19
C ARG A 21 9.28 -6.93 -5.73
N VAL A 22 10.37 -6.76 -6.46
CA VAL A 22 11.41 -5.75 -6.16
C VAL A 22 10.84 -4.34 -6.22
N PHE A 23 10.04 -4.04 -7.24
CA PHE A 23 9.37 -2.75 -7.40
C PHE A 23 8.44 -2.42 -6.22
N HIS A 24 7.61 -3.37 -5.76
CA HIS A 24 6.76 -3.10 -4.60
C HIS A 24 7.58 -3.01 -3.31
N GLN A 25 8.63 -3.81 -3.17
CA GLN A 25 9.53 -3.74 -2.01
C GLN A 25 10.16 -2.35 -1.90
N SER A 26 10.63 -1.76 -3.00
CA SER A 26 11.25 -0.43 -2.95
C SER A 26 10.26 0.65 -2.50
N LEU A 27 8.99 0.57 -2.92
CA LEU A 27 7.95 1.50 -2.46
C LEU A 27 7.67 1.35 -0.95
N LEU A 28 7.67 0.11 -0.44
CA LEU A 28 7.50 -0.15 0.99
C LEU A 28 8.71 0.30 1.80
N ASP A 29 9.92 0.17 1.26
CA ASP A 29 11.15 0.64 1.91
C ASP A 29 11.17 2.17 2.01
N ASP A 30 10.71 2.88 0.97
CA ASP A 30 10.54 4.34 0.97
C ASP A 30 9.55 4.76 2.06
N LEU A 31 8.37 4.14 2.10
CA LEU A 31 7.36 4.41 3.12
C LEU A 31 7.87 4.10 4.53
N SER A 32 8.58 2.98 4.72
CA SER A 32 9.12 2.60 6.03
C SER A 32 10.14 3.61 6.53
N ARG A 33 10.96 4.18 5.64
CA ARG A 33 11.87 5.29 6.00
C ARG A 33 11.11 6.51 6.46
N GLU A 34 10.01 6.87 5.79
CA GLU A 34 9.17 8.00 6.18
C GLU A 34 8.44 7.76 7.50
N VAL A 35 7.92 6.55 7.75
CA VAL A 35 7.31 6.16 9.04
C VAL A 35 8.27 6.45 10.20
N VAL A 36 9.54 6.06 10.06
CA VAL A 36 10.57 6.34 11.06
C VAL A 36 10.84 7.85 11.20
N ARG A 37 10.92 8.60 10.08
CA ARG A 37 11.12 10.06 10.10
C ARG A 37 9.99 10.82 10.78
N GLN A 38 8.75 10.33 10.65
CA GLN A 38 7.57 10.90 11.27
C GLN A 38 7.41 10.48 12.75
N GLY A 39 8.27 9.58 13.25
CA GLY A 39 8.19 9.07 14.63
C GLY A 39 7.00 8.14 14.86
N TRP A 40 6.48 7.50 13.81
CA TRP A 40 5.38 6.54 13.94
C TRP A 40 5.91 5.20 14.45
N ALA A 41 5.16 4.53 15.33
CA ALA A 41 5.52 3.19 15.83
C ALA A 41 5.46 2.12 14.73
N GLY A 42 4.62 2.34 13.73
CA GLY A 42 4.42 1.51 12.56
C GLY A 42 3.36 2.14 11.65
N ALA A 43 2.83 1.37 10.71
CA ALA A 43 1.84 1.85 9.77
C ALA A 43 0.90 0.76 9.26
N ASP A 44 -0.31 1.18 8.92
CA ASP A 44 -1.33 0.33 8.33
C ASP A 44 -1.68 0.82 6.93
N PHE A 45 -1.95 -0.12 6.03
CA PHE A 45 -2.36 0.20 4.67
C PHE A 45 -3.79 0.77 4.67
N SER A 46 -3.96 1.93 4.06
CA SER A 46 -5.29 2.55 3.86
C SER A 46 -5.75 2.46 2.42
N HIS A 47 -4.83 2.39 1.45
CA HIS A 47 -5.16 2.27 0.04
C HIS A 47 -4.09 1.54 -0.78
N TYR A 48 -4.57 0.87 -1.83
CA TYR A 48 -3.75 0.29 -2.89
C TYR A 48 -4.45 0.55 -4.21
N GLY A 49 -3.75 1.22 -5.12
CA GLY A 49 -4.28 1.63 -6.41
C GLY A 49 -3.37 1.20 -7.55
N ARG A 50 -3.98 0.70 -8.63
CA ARG A 50 -3.34 0.54 -9.94
C ARG A 50 -4.20 1.21 -11.01
N ALA A 51 -3.70 2.30 -11.57
CA ALA A 51 -4.35 3.06 -12.64
C ALA A 51 -3.31 3.73 -13.52
N ASP A 52 -3.58 3.87 -14.82
CA ASP A 52 -2.74 4.62 -15.78
C ASP A 52 -1.24 4.28 -15.73
N ASN A 53 -0.91 2.99 -15.66
CA ASN A 53 0.47 2.50 -15.50
C ASN A 53 1.18 3.06 -14.27
N ARG A 54 0.46 3.30 -13.17
CA ARG A 54 1.01 3.74 -11.89
C ARG A 54 0.53 2.84 -10.76
N VAL A 55 1.35 2.73 -9.73
CA VAL A 55 1.00 2.11 -8.45
C VAL A 55 0.97 3.20 -7.39
N ALA A 56 -0.09 3.19 -6.58
CA ALA A 56 -0.21 4.03 -5.39
C ALA A 56 -0.38 3.13 -4.17
N ILE A 57 0.40 3.38 -3.12
CA ILE A 57 0.27 2.72 -1.81
C ILE A 57 0.13 3.81 -0.77
N GLU A 58 -0.99 3.82 -0.04
CA GLU A 58 -1.22 4.75 1.05
C GLU A 58 -1.15 4.03 2.40
N ILE A 59 -0.58 4.73 3.37
CA ILE A 59 -0.48 4.27 4.74
C ILE A 59 -0.91 5.37 5.72
N VAL A 60 -1.40 4.93 6.86
CA VAL A 60 -1.75 5.76 8.01
C VAL A 60 -0.96 5.29 9.24
N PRO A 61 -0.83 6.12 10.30
CA PRO A 61 -0.20 5.69 11.53
C PRO A 61 -0.82 4.40 12.06
N GLY A 62 0.03 3.46 12.44
CA GLY A 62 -0.35 2.16 12.99
C GLY A 62 0.75 1.62 13.89
N THR A 63 0.74 0.33 14.16
CA THR A 63 1.73 -0.33 15.04
C THR A 63 2.58 -1.37 14.34
N GLU A 64 2.23 -1.71 13.11
CA GLU A 64 2.79 -2.85 12.40
C GLU A 64 3.82 -2.45 11.34
N ALA A 65 4.75 -3.35 11.02
CA ALA A 65 5.73 -3.13 9.95
C ALA A 65 5.09 -3.26 8.56
N LEU A 66 5.60 -2.50 7.58
CA LEU A 66 5.16 -2.61 6.19
C LEU A 66 5.87 -3.76 5.49
N THR A 67 5.11 -4.80 5.10
CA THR A 67 5.66 -5.97 4.42
C THR A 67 4.86 -6.31 3.17
N LEU A 68 5.49 -7.02 2.23
CA LEU A 68 4.82 -7.51 1.02
C LEU A 68 3.66 -8.46 1.34
N GLU A 69 3.79 -9.26 2.40
CA GLU A 69 2.75 -10.17 2.87
C GLU A 69 1.51 -9.41 3.34
N ARG A 70 1.70 -8.39 4.20
CA ARG A 70 0.60 -7.54 4.66
C ARG A 70 -0.03 -6.74 3.52
N LEU A 71 0.77 -6.28 2.56
CA LEU A 71 0.25 -5.61 1.37
C LEU A 71 -0.63 -6.56 0.53
N ALA A 72 -0.23 -7.83 0.40
CA ALA A 72 -1.03 -8.84 -0.30
C ALA A 72 -2.35 -9.12 0.44
N ALA A 73 -2.31 -9.27 1.76
CA ALA A 73 -3.51 -9.45 2.59
C ALA A 73 -4.47 -8.26 2.45
N PHE A 74 -3.95 -7.04 2.57
CA PHE A 74 -4.74 -5.81 2.41
C PHE A 74 -5.39 -5.71 1.03
N ARG A 75 -4.69 -6.10 -0.04
CA ARG A 75 -5.26 -6.10 -1.40
C ARG A 75 -6.45 -7.06 -1.52
N GLU A 76 -6.39 -8.22 -0.88
CA GLU A 76 -7.51 -9.16 -0.86
C GLU A 76 -8.69 -8.62 -0.04
N GLU A 77 -8.43 -8.00 1.11
CA GLU A 77 -9.46 -7.34 1.93
C GLU A 77 -10.16 -6.22 1.16
N GLN A 78 -9.38 -5.35 0.51
CA GLN A 78 -9.91 -4.26 -0.29
C GLN A 78 -10.71 -4.78 -1.49
N ARG A 79 -10.28 -5.87 -2.13
CA ARG A 79 -11.03 -6.52 -3.21
C ARG A 79 -12.39 -7.03 -2.70
N ARG A 80 -12.41 -7.73 -1.56
CA ARG A 80 -13.64 -8.23 -0.93
C ARG A 80 -14.58 -7.10 -0.55
N ALA A 81 -14.07 -5.99 0.00
CA ALA A 81 -14.88 -4.83 0.34
C ALA A 81 -15.56 -4.22 -0.90
N ARG A 82 -14.81 -4.03 -2.00
CA ARG A 82 -15.35 -3.53 -3.27
C ARG A 82 -16.38 -4.48 -3.89
N GLU A 83 -16.16 -5.80 -3.77
CA GLU A 83 -17.12 -6.80 -4.25
C GLU A 83 -18.41 -6.81 -3.43
N ALA A 84 -18.33 -6.64 -2.10
CA ALA A 84 -19.49 -6.54 -1.22
C ALA A 84 -20.30 -5.26 -1.51
N GLU A 85 -19.64 -4.12 -1.69
CA GLU A 85 -20.31 -2.86 -2.05
C GLU A 85 -21.06 -2.96 -3.39
N ARG A 86 -20.48 -3.65 -4.38
CA ARG A 86 -21.12 -3.87 -5.69
C ARG A 86 -22.32 -4.82 -5.66
N GLN A 87 -22.42 -5.69 -4.66
CA GLN A 87 -23.56 -6.61 -4.53
C GLN A 87 -24.74 -5.99 -3.78
N VAL A 88 -24.49 -4.90 -3.04
CA VAL A 88 -25.50 -4.17 -2.26
C VAL A 88 -26.06 -2.96 -3.03
N ALA A 89 -25.37 -2.51 -4.08
CA ALA A 89 -25.78 -1.41 -4.98
C ALA A 89 -26.55 -1.92 -6.21
#